data_AF-A0A932YRK8-F1
#
_entry.id   AF-A0A932YRK8-F1
#
_cell.length_a   1.000
_cell.length_b   1.000
_cell.length_c   1.000
_cell.angle_alpha   90.00
_cell.angle_beta   90.00
_cell.angle_gamma   90.00
#
_symmetry.space_group_name_H-M   'P 1'
#
loop_
_entity.id
_entity.type
_entity.pdbx_description
1 polymer ?
#
loop_
_entity_poly.entity_id
_entity_poly.type
_entity_poly.pdbx_seq_one_letter_code
_entity_poly.pdbx_strand_id
1 'polypeptide(L)'
;MAEETEYCTLAPDYPSAAYMIFLNPIKGARVLDPYPMTFVYRSLDEVIKILREAVSEIRISGELTILQHVILLPLRFATLYPLRREFWQSPTHHYDSLDRLRTFKPLAKTPQFYKLLVTPTFLDDTGKWHLNATLPLYLSMNENIIEQFMFHSDQSVDERAKYAAIYTFGKPIQYNWETKKVSTTKDKRPLFNKHNN
;
A
#
# COMPACT_ATOMS: atom_id res chain seq x y z
N MET A 1 -23.23 28.74 3.84
CA MET A 1 -23.35 28.31 2.44
C MET A 1 -22.44 27.11 2.30
N ALA A 2 -22.95 25.95 1.91
CA ALA A 2 -22.06 24.82 1.60
C ALA A 2 -21.31 25.20 0.32
N GLU A 3 -19.97 25.20 0.35
CA GLU A 3 -19.19 25.26 -0.88
C GLU A 3 -19.60 24.05 -1.72
N GLU A 4 -20.04 24.28 -2.96
CA GLU A 4 -20.26 23.19 -3.91
C GLU A 4 -18.91 22.51 -4.11
N THR A 5 -18.73 21.29 -3.59
CA THR A 5 -17.44 20.64 -3.81
C THR A 5 -17.27 20.32 -5.29
N GLU A 6 -16.22 20.87 -5.88
CA GLU A 6 -15.83 20.61 -7.25
C GLU A 6 -15.33 19.16 -7.40
N TYR A 7 -16.13 18.31 -8.06
CA TYR A 7 -15.77 16.93 -8.37
C TYR A 7 -14.84 16.85 -9.59
N CYS A 8 -13.84 15.97 -9.51
CA CYS A 8 -12.99 15.61 -10.65
C CYS A 8 -12.40 16.85 -11.37
N THR A 9 -11.81 17.80 -10.63
CA THR A 9 -11.22 19.03 -11.18
C THR A 9 -9.69 19.02 -11.19
N LEU A 10 -9.05 18.30 -10.28
CA LEU A 10 -7.60 18.23 -10.13
C LEU A 10 -7.02 16.93 -10.68
N ALA A 11 -5.87 17.02 -11.35
CA ALA A 11 -5.14 15.84 -11.82
C ALA A 11 -4.05 15.48 -10.80
N PRO A 12 -4.14 14.31 -10.13
CA PRO A 12 -3.10 13.90 -9.20
C PRO A 12 -1.77 13.61 -9.89
N ASP A 13 -0.68 14.02 -9.24
CA ASP A 13 0.67 13.69 -9.68
C ASP A 13 1.07 12.29 -9.19
N TYR A 14 1.16 11.35 -10.14
CA TYR A 14 1.53 9.96 -9.90
C TYR A 14 3.00 9.72 -10.25
N PRO A 15 3.83 9.27 -9.29
CA PRO A 15 5.24 9.00 -9.58
C PRO A 15 5.40 7.80 -10.54
N SER A 16 6.32 7.90 -11.49
CA SER A 16 6.61 6.80 -12.42
C SER A 16 7.11 5.52 -11.72
N ALA A 17 7.78 5.69 -10.57
CA ALA A 17 8.21 4.63 -9.69
C ALA A 17 7.82 4.95 -8.23
N ALA A 18 7.31 3.95 -7.52
CA ALA A 18 6.93 4.07 -6.12
C ALA A 18 7.21 2.79 -5.35
N TYR A 19 6.87 2.77 -4.06
CA TYR A 19 7.04 1.62 -3.17
C TYR A 19 5.78 1.41 -2.34
N MET A 20 5.38 0.15 -2.22
CA MET A 20 4.46 -0.29 -1.17
C MET A 20 5.26 -1.01 -0.08
N ILE A 21 4.91 -0.76 1.17
CA ILE A 21 5.60 -1.34 2.34
C ILE A 21 4.73 -2.44 2.94
N PHE A 22 5.34 -3.58 3.23
CA PHE A 22 4.80 -4.60 4.12
C PHE A 22 5.66 -4.65 5.38
N LEU A 23 5.06 -4.27 6.50
CA LEU A 23 5.67 -4.37 7.82
C LEU A 23 5.70 -5.83 8.25
N ASN A 24 6.70 -6.23 9.03
CA ASN A 24 6.77 -7.57 9.62
C ASN A 24 6.63 -7.45 11.15
N PRO A 25 5.38 -7.44 11.67
CA PRO A 25 5.15 -7.27 13.10
C PRO A 25 5.48 -8.53 13.89
N ILE A 26 5.89 -8.34 15.15
CA ILE A 26 6.25 -9.37 16.12
C ILE A 26 5.49 -9.11 17.42
N LYS A 27 4.94 -10.18 18.01
CA LYS A 27 4.39 -10.19 19.37
C LYS A 27 5.12 -11.23 20.21
N GLY A 28 5.95 -10.79 21.16
CA GLY A 28 6.85 -11.68 21.93
C GLY A 28 7.83 -12.40 21.01
N ALA A 29 7.77 -13.74 20.95
CA ALA A 29 8.61 -14.56 20.06
C ALA A 29 7.94 -14.88 18.70
N ARG A 30 6.68 -14.47 18.49
CA ARG A 30 5.91 -14.84 17.29
C ARG A 30 5.99 -13.76 16.22
N VAL A 31 6.49 -14.14 15.03
CA VAL A 31 6.38 -13.33 13.81
C VAL A 31 4.96 -13.48 13.25
N LEU A 32 4.31 -12.36 12.97
CA LEU A 32 2.96 -12.31 12.40
C LEU A 32 3.03 -12.23 10.87
N ASP A 33 1.87 -12.36 10.21
CA ASP A 33 1.78 -12.15 8.76
C ASP A 33 2.22 -10.73 8.39
N PRO A 34 2.92 -10.53 7.24
CA PRO A 34 3.31 -9.20 6.80
C PRO A 34 2.09 -8.27 6.62
N TYR A 35 2.14 -7.10 7.24
CA TYR A 35 1.06 -6.13 7.25
C TYR A 35 1.25 -5.06 6.17
N PRO A 36 0.32 -4.92 5.21
CA PRO A 36 0.41 -3.94 4.12
C PRO A 36 0.12 -2.52 4.61
N MET A 37 1.09 -1.60 4.50
CA MET A 37 0.84 -0.19 4.76
C MET A 37 -0.14 0.40 3.75
N THR A 38 -0.92 1.40 4.17
CA THR A 38 -2.01 2.00 3.39
C THR A 38 -1.51 2.73 2.15
N PHE A 39 -0.50 3.57 2.29
CA PHE A 39 -0.07 4.46 1.21
C PHE A 39 1.03 3.87 0.31
N VAL A 40 1.19 4.47 -0.86
CA VAL A 40 2.36 4.30 -1.73
C VAL A 40 3.33 5.45 -1.51
N TYR A 41 4.62 5.15 -1.55
CA TYR A 41 5.69 6.07 -1.21
C TYR A 41 6.56 6.36 -2.43
N ARG A 42 6.91 7.62 -2.64
CA ARG A 42 7.55 8.08 -3.89
C ARG A 42 9.05 7.76 -3.93
N SER A 43 9.67 7.55 -2.77
CA SER A 43 11.11 7.31 -2.65
C SER A 43 11.45 6.44 -1.45
N LEU A 44 12.68 5.92 -1.42
CA LEU A 44 13.20 5.23 -0.25
C LEU A 44 13.37 6.15 0.96
N ASP A 45 13.61 7.45 0.75
CA ASP A 45 13.68 8.42 1.85
C ASP A 45 12.32 8.60 2.53
N GLU A 46 11.23 8.66 1.75
CA GLU A 46 9.87 8.66 2.29
C GLU A 46 9.57 7.36 3.05
N VAL A 47 9.97 6.21 2.50
CA VAL A 47 9.84 4.90 3.15
C VAL A 47 10.53 4.90 4.52
N ILE A 48 11.78 5.40 4.61
CA ILE A 48 12.52 5.45 5.88
C ILE A 48 11.82 6.35 6.89
N LYS A 49 11.37 7.54 6.47
CA LYS A 49 10.67 8.48 7.35
C LYS A 49 9.44 7.81 7.97
N ILE A 50 8.59 7.22 7.12
CA ILE A 50 7.34 6.61 7.54
C ILE A 50 7.56 5.36 8.39
N LEU A 51 8.57 4.54 8.07
CA LEU A 51 8.92 3.37 8.91
C LEU A 51 9.34 3.79 10.32
N ARG A 52 10.12 4.87 10.45
CA ARG A 52 10.53 5.39 11.77
C ARG A 52 9.33 5.89 12.58
N GLU A 53 8.41 6.60 11.93
CA GLU A 53 7.17 7.07 12.54
C GLU A 53 6.31 5.89 13.01
N ALA A 54 6.03 4.93 12.12
CA ALA A 54 5.24 3.74 12.45
C ALA A 54 5.86 2.89 13.56
N VAL A 55 7.18 2.69 13.56
CA VAL A 55 7.89 1.96 14.63
C VAL A 55 7.79 2.69 15.96
N SER A 56 7.92 4.02 15.95
CA SER A 56 7.79 4.84 17.15
C SER A 56 6.38 4.70 17.76
N GLU A 57 5.34 4.84 16.95
CA GLU A 57 3.95 4.71 17.38
C GLU A 57 3.64 3.31 17.93
N ILE A 58 4.08 2.26 17.23
CA ILE A 58 3.89 0.88 17.66
C ILE A 58 4.62 0.62 18.98
N ARG A 59 5.84 1.15 19.14
CA ARG A 59 6.59 1.02 20.40
C ARG A 59 5.88 1.70 21.57
N ILE A 60 5.23 2.85 21.35
CA ILE A 60 4.45 3.56 22.38
C ILE A 60 3.25 2.71 22.83
N SER A 61 2.60 1.98 21.91
CA SER A 61 1.49 1.07 22.26
C SER A 61 1.92 -0.13 23.12
N GLY A 62 3.21 -0.51 23.08
CA GLY A 62 3.80 -1.54 23.93
C GLY A 62 3.46 -3.01 23.58
N GLU A 63 2.52 -3.27 22.67
CA GLU A 63 2.07 -4.64 22.38
C GLU A 63 2.84 -5.36 21.27
N LEU A 64 3.43 -4.60 20.35
CA LEU A 64 4.06 -5.10 19.14
C LEU A 64 5.42 -4.46 18.93
N THR A 65 6.27 -5.15 18.17
CA THR A 65 7.49 -4.58 17.60
C THR A 65 7.53 -4.88 16.10
N ILE A 66 8.32 -4.15 15.34
CA ILE A 66 8.50 -4.37 13.91
C ILE A 66 9.92 -4.88 13.65
N LEU A 67 10.06 -5.94 12.84
CA LEU A 67 11.38 -6.40 12.41
C LEU A 67 12.15 -5.30 11.66
N GLN A 68 13.47 -5.30 11.81
CA GLN A 68 14.37 -4.43 11.06
C GLN A 68 14.25 -4.61 9.55
N HIS A 69 13.88 -5.81 9.11
CA HIS A 69 13.67 -6.13 7.70
C HIS A 69 12.19 -6.05 7.36
N VAL A 70 11.85 -5.18 6.42
CA VAL A 70 10.52 -5.07 5.81
C VAL A 70 10.56 -5.56 4.37
N ILE A 71 9.39 -5.84 3.80
CA ILE A 71 9.28 -6.14 2.36
C ILE A 71 8.84 -4.85 1.67
N LEU A 72 9.62 -4.41 0.70
CA LEU A 72 9.23 -3.36 -0.24
C LEU A 72 8.80 -4.02 -1.54
N LEU A 73 7.62 -3.63 -2.04
CA LEU A 73 7.20 -3.93 -3.40
C LEU A 73 7.41 -2.68 -4.26
N PRO A 74 8.40 -2.68 -5.17
CA PRO A 74 8.52 -1.62 -6.15
C PRO A 74 7.26 -1.58 -7.02
N LEU A 75 6.80 -0.38 -7.33
CA LEU A 75 5.65 -0.13 -8.18
C LEU A 75 6.11 0.65 -9.40
N ARG A 76 5.58 0.32 -10.57
CA ARG A 76 5.78 1.07 -11.81
C ARG A 76 4.44 1.53 -12.34
N PHE A 77 4.32 2.83 -12.59
CA PHE A 77 3.12 3.41 -13.17
C PHE A 77 2.84 2.75 -14.54
N ALA A 78 1.59 2.38 -14.77
CA ALA A 78 1.16 1.75 -16.01
C ALA A 78 0.17 2.64 -16.77
N THR A 79 -0.95 3.02 -16.15
CA THR A 79 -1.98 3.84 -16.79
C THR A 79 -2.81 4.61 -15.78
N LEU A 80 -3.48 5.67 -16.25
CA LEU A 80 -4.54 6.32 -15.50
C LEU A 80 -5.86 5.55 -15.65
N TYR A 81 -6.72 5.70 -14.65
CA TYR A 81 -8.10 5.22 -14.65
C TYR A 81 -9.03 6.40 -14.33
N PRO A 82 -10.00 6.76 -15.19
CA PRO A 82 -10.86 7.90 -14.97
C PRO A 82 -11.80 7.68 -13.78
N LEU A 83 -11.84 8.65 -12.87
CA LEU A 83 -12.83 8.67 -11.79
C LEU A 83 -14.11 9.34 -12.28
N ARG A 84 -15.23 8.93 -11.69
CA ARG A 84 -16.55 9.48 -11.98
C ARG A 84 -17.23 9.88 -10.68
N ARG A 85 -18.13 10.86 -10.79
CA ARG A 85 -18.86 11.42 -9.65
C ARG A 85 -19.72 10.38 -8.93
N GLU A 86 -20.22 9.37 -9.64
CA GLU A 86 -21.12 8.35 -9.09
C GLU A 86 -20.41 7.36 -8.15
N PHE A 87 -19.07 7.27 -8.21
CA PHE A 87 -18.31 6.42 -7.32
C PHE A 87 -18.34 6.94 -5.87
N TRP A 88 -18.31 6.03 -4.89
CA TRP A 88 -18.30 6.31 -3.45
C TRP A 88 -19.49 7.13 -2.90
N GLN A 89 -20.54 7.40 -3.68
CA GLN A 89 -21.73 8.15 -3.20
C GLN A 89 -22.62 7.37 -2.23
N SER A 90 -22.66 6.04 -2.36
CA SER A 90 -23.55 5.18 -1.57
C SER A 90 -22.89 3.83 -1.31
N PRO A 91 -21.78 3.80 -0.56
CA PRO A 91 -21.05 2.57 -0.32
C PRO A 91 -21.92 1.60 0.50
N THR A 92 -21.85 0.32 0.14
CA THR A 92 -22.60 -0.77 0.79
C THR A 92 -21.69 -1.71 1.59
N HIS A 93 -20.37 -1.47 1.55
CA HIS A 93 -19.37 -2.31 2.18
C HIS A 93 -18.30 -1.45 2.86
N HIS A 94 -18.10 -1.72 4.16
CA HIS A 94 -17.03 -1.13 4.94
C HIS A 94 -15.72 -1.91 4.72
N TYR A 95 -14.70 -1.25 4.17
CA TYR A 95 -13.41 -1.87 3.90
C TYR A 95 -12.46 -1.71 5.09
N ASP A 96 -12.38 -2.75 5.92
CA ASP A 96 -11.62 -2.72 7.17
C ASP A 96 -10.15 -3.21 7.05
N SER A 97 -9.42 -3.16 8.16
CA SER A 97 -8.02 -3.62 8.24
C SER A 97 -7.84 -5.13 7.98
N LEU A 98 -8.83 -5.96 8.30
CA LEU A 98 -8.77 -7.40 8.04
C LEU A 98 -8.98 -7.69 6.56
N ASP A 99 -9.90 -7.00 5.91
CA ASP A 99 -10.13 -7.09 4.47
C ASP A 99 -8.92 -6.59 3.71
N ARG A 100 -8.27 -5.51 4.18
CA ARG A 100 -6.96 -5.09 3.66
C ARG A 100 -5.92 -6.20 3.78
N LEU A 101 -5.74 -6.78 4.96
CA LEU A 101 -4.75 -7.85 5.15
C LEU A 101 -5.02 -9.03 4.22
N ARG A 102 -6.28 -9.49 4.13
CA ARG A 102 -6.68 -10.60 3.25
C ARG A 102 -6.42 -10.31 1.78
N THR A 103 -6.77 -9.11 1.33
CA THR A 103 -6.68 -8.69 -0.06
C THR A 103 -5.22 -8.55 -0.52
N PHE A 104 -4.35 -8.04 0.34
CA PHE A 104 -2.96 -7.74 -0.02
C PHE A 104 -1.97 -8.85 0.36
N LYS A 105 -2.31 -9.78 1.26
CA LYS A 105 -1.44 -10.90 1.67
C LYS A 105 -0.83 -11.69 0.50
N PRO A 106 -1.54 -11.98 -0.61
CA PRO A 106 -0.95 -12.70 -1.75
C PRO A 106 0.24 -11.98 -2.39
N LEU A 107 0.27 -10.64 -2.35
CA LEU A 107 1.32 -9.83 -2.99
C LEU A 107 2.69 -10.01 -2.33
N ALA A 108 2.74 -10.41 -1.06
CA ALA A 108 4.02 -10.68 -0.39
C ALA A 108 4.75 -11.89 -1.01
N LYS A 109 4.02 -12.79 -1.69
CA LYS A 109 4.56 -14.03 -2.28
C LYS A 109 4.63 -13.99 -3.80
N THR A 110 3.58 -13.51 -4.44
CA THR A 110 3.43 -13.62 -5.90
C THR A 110 2.93 -12.32 -6.53
N PRO A 111 3.60 -11.17 -6.31
CA PRO A 111 3.11 -9.88 -6.78
C PRO A 111 3.10 -9.76 -8.31
N GLN A 112 3.90 -10.55 -9.03
CA GLN A 112 4.01 -10.52 -10.48
C GLN A 112 2.72 -10.89 -11.23
N PHE A 113 1.74 -11.49 -10.55
CA PHE A 113 0.44 -11.83 -11.15
C PHE A 113 -0.61 -10.74 -10.96
N TYR A 114 -0.23 -9.61 -10.35
CA TYR A 114 -1.16 -8.56 -9.97
C TYR A 114 -0.78 -7.21 -10.59
N LYS A 115 -1.79 -6.34 -10.68
CA LYS A 115 -1.71 -4.88 -10.83
C LYS A 115 -2.36 -4.24 -9.61
N LEU A 116 -2.07 -2.98 -9.34
CA LEU A 116 -2.58 -2.24 -8.18
C LEU A 116 -3.34 -1.00 -8.62
N LEU A 117 -4.60 -0.89 -8.22
CA LEU A 117 -5.33 0.37 -8.22
C LEU A 117 -4.82 1.24 -7.08
N VAL A 118 -4.44 2.47 -7.40
CA VAL A 118 -3.98 3.50 -6.48
C VAL A 118 -4.89 4.71 -6.58
N THR A 119 -5.58 5.05 -5.50
CA THR A 119 -6.49 6.21 -5.44
C THR A 119 -5.87 7.35 -4.62
N PRO A 120 -6.13 8.61 -4.97
CA PRO A 120 -5.75 9.74 -4.16
C PRO A 120 -6.70 9.88 -2.97
N THR A 121 -6.18 9.94 -1.74
CA THR A 121 -7.02 10.07 -0.52
C THR A 121 -7.19 11.52 -0.10
N PHE A 122 -6.12 12.31 -0.13
CA PHE A 122 -6.18 13.75 0.14
C PHE A 122 -4.97 14.47 -0.48
N LEU A 123 -5.12 15.78 -0.67
CA LEU A 123 -4.06 16.71 -1.02
C LEU A 123 -3.61 17.45 0.24
N ASP A 124 -2.31 17.38 0.58
CA ASP A 124 -1.77 18.09 1.74
C ASP A 124 -1.53 19.59 1.47
N ASP A 125 -1.21 20.34 2.53
CA ASP A 125 -0.96 21.79 2.47
C ASP A 125 0.25 22.18 1.59
N THR A 126 1.12 21.21 1.27
CA THR A 126 2.27 21.40 0.38
C THR A 126 1.91 21.12 -1.08
N GLY A 127 0.66 20.77 -1.38
CA GLY A 127 0.19 20.39 -2.70
C GLY A 127 0.60 18.98 -3.10
N LYS A 128 0.96 18.11 -2.16
CA LYS A 128 1.33 16.73 -2.41
C LYS A 128 0.14 15.78 -2.17
N TRP A 129 -0.12 14.95 -3.16
CA TRP A 129 -1.15 13.90 -3.07
C TRP A 129 -0.68 12.73 -2.21
N HIS A 130 -1.52 12.36 -1.25
CA HIS A 130 -1.42 11.10 -0.51
C HIS A 130 -2.14 9.99 -1.27
N LEU A 131 -1.36 9.02 -1.74
CA LEU A 131 -1.81 8.01 -2.68
C LEU A 131 -1.97 6.67 -1.96
N ASN A 132 -3.19 6.14 -1.93
CA ASN A 132 -3.54 4.90 -1.24
C ASN A 132 -3.34 3.70 -2.16
N ALA A 133 -2.72 2.63 -1.65
CA ALA A 133 -2.74 1.33 -2.29
C ALA A 133 -4.11 0.70 -2.02
N THR A 134 -5.00 0.80 -3.01
CA THR A 134 -6.45 0.58 -2.88
C THR A 134 -6.81 -0.87 -3.09
N LEU A 135 -6.59 -1.39 -4.30
CA LEU A 135 -7.06 -2.72 -4.67
C LEU A 135 -6.05 -3.43 -5.57
N PRO A 136 -5.44 -4.55 -5.12
CA PRO A 136 -4.72 -5.43 -6.00
C PRO A 136 -5.70 -6.27 -6.81
N LEU A 137 -5.40 -6.40 -8.09
CA LEU A 137 -6.21 -7.10 -9.09
C LEU A 137 -5.29 -8.06 -9.82
N TYR A 138 -5.77 -9.25 -10.17
CA TYR A 138 -5.00 -10.07 -11.11
C TYR A 138 -4.83 -9.33 -12.43
N LEU A 139 -3.70 -9.55 -13.12
CA LEU A 139 -3.44 -8.92 -14.41
C LEU A 139 -4.55 -9.19 -15.43
N SER A 140 -5.18 -10.36 -15.38
CA SER A 140 -6.28 -10.79 -16.26
C SER A 140 -7.65 -10.22 -15.90
N MET A 141 -7.80 -9.55 -14.75
CA MET A 141 -9.09 -9.00 -14.33
C MET A 141 -9.50 -7.78 -15.16
N ASN A 142 -10.78 -7.77 -15.55
CA ASN A 142 -11.42 -6.68 -16.28
C ASN A 142 -11.69 -5.47 -15.38
N GLU A 143 -11.82 -4.30 -15.99
CA GLU A 143 -12.09 -3.00 -15.35
C GLU A 143 -13.42 -2.97 -14.60
N ASN A 144 -14.42 -3.77 -14.98
CA ASN A 144 -15.68 -3.88 -14.23
C ASN A 144 -15.46 -4.20 -12.74
N ILE A 145 -14.39 -4.93 -12.38
CA ILE A 145 -14.07 -5.22 -10.97
C ILE A 145 -13.66 -3.94 -10.24
N ILE A 146 -12.96 -3.02 -10.91
CA ILE A 146 -12.60 -1.70 -10.38
C ILE A 146 -13.87 -0.91 -10.12
N GLU A 147 -14.78 -0.84 -11.09
CA GLU A 147 -16.05 -0.12 -10.92
C GLU A 147 -16.89 -0.67 -9.77
N GLN A 148 -17.05 -1.99 -9.70
CA GLN A 148 -17.79 -2.65 -8.61
C GLN A 148 -17.19 -2.30 -7.25
N PHE A 149 -15.86 -2.32 -7.15
CA PHE A 149 -15.18 -1.88 -5.93
C PHE A 149 -15.51 -0.42 -5.60
N MET A 150 -15.39 0.50 -6.56
CA MET A 150 -15.61 1.93 -6.36
C MET A 150 -17.08 2.30 -6.04
N PHE A 151 -18.05 1.51 -6.51
CA PHE A 151 -19.46 1.71 -6.18
C PHE A 151 -19.84 1.21 -4.77
N HIS A 152 -19.15 0.17 -4.28
CA HIS A 152 -19.58 -0.53 -3.07
C HIS A 152 -18.68 -0.26 -1.86
N SER A 153 -17.40 0.04 -2.04
CA SER A 153 -16.46 0.30 -0.95
C SER A 153 -16.59 1.72 -0.41
N ASP A 154 -16.47 1.89 0.90
CA ASP A 154 -16.36 3.19 1.57
C ASP A 154 -14.92 3.72 1.68
N GLN A 155 -13.96 3.15 0.93
CA GLN A 155 -12.58 3.59 0.98
C GLN A 155 -12.46 5.07 0.58
N SER A 156 -11.80 5.86 1.43
CA SER A 156 -11.67 7.30 1.24
C SER A 156 -10.88 7.68 -0.02
N VAL A 157 -11.50 8.52 -0.85
CA VAL A 157 -10.95 9.12 -2.06
C VAL A 157 -11.26 10.61 -2.07
N ASP A 158 -10.29 11.42 -2.50
CA ASP A 158 -10.49 12.86 -2.65
C ASP A 158 -11.38 13.14 -3.88
N GLU A 159 -12.55 13.72 -3.65
CA GLU A 159 -13.56 13.97 -4.68
C GLU A 159 -13.09 14.92 -5.80
N ARG A 160 -12.07 15.75 -5.53
CA ARG A 160 -11.50 16.66 -6.52
C ARG A 160 -10.65 15.91 -7.56
N ALA A 161 -10.24 14.67 -7.30
CA ALA A 161 -9.35 13.95 -8.20
C ALA A 161 -10.04 13.45 -9.47
N LYS A 162 -9.43 13.73 -10.62
CA LYS A 162 -9.88 13.28 -11.95
C LYS A 162 -9.58 11.81 -12.24
N TYR A 163 -8.50 11.30 -11.67
CA TYR A 163 -7.93 10.01 -12.04
C TYR A 163 -7.50 9.24 -10.81
N ALA A 164 -7.64 7.92 -10.88
CA ALA A 164 -6.82 6.96 -10.16
C ALA A 164 -5.66 6.50 -11.06
N ALA A 165 -4.74 5.73 -10.51
CA ALA A 165 -3.65 5.14 -11.28
C ALA A 165 -3.62 3.62 -11.12
N ILE A 166 -3.20 2.94 -12.17
CA ILE A 166 -2.86 1.52 -12.17
C ILE A 166 -1.35 1.39 -12.17
N TYR A 167 -0.83 0.62 -11.22
CA TYR A 167 0.58 0.25 -11.12
C TYR A 167 0.78 -1.24 -11.36
N THR A 168 1.97 -1.59 -11.84
CA THR A 168 2.48 -2.97 -11.87
C THR A 168 3.51 -3.17 -10.77
N PHE A 169 3.65 -4.40 -10.30
CA PHE A 169 4.63 -4.73 -9.26
C PHE A 169 5.97 -5.15 -9.86
N GLY A 170 7.05 -4.65 -9.28
CA GLY A 170 8.40 -5.16 -9.45
C GLY A 170 8.69 -6.34 -8.52
N LYS A 171 9.93 -6.82 -8.56
CA LYS A 171 10.40 -7.91 -7.69
C LYS A 171 10.42 -7.43 -6.22
N PRO A 172 9.89 -8.21 -5.26
CA PRO A 172 10.01 -7.90 -3.84
C PRO A 172 11.46 -7.69 -3.40
N ILE A 173 11.66 -6.70 -2.54
CA ILE A 173 12.94 -6.33 -1.97
C ILE A 173 12.83 -6.48 -0.45
N GLN A 174 13.72 -7.27 0.15
CA GLN A 174 13.91 -7.21 1.60
C GLN A 174 14.79 -6.01 1.93
N TYR A 175 14.26 -5.09 2.74
CA TYR A 175 14.93 -3.83 3.06
C TYR A 175 15.13 -3.71 4.56
N ASN A 176 16.39 -3.49 4.98
CA ASN A 176 16.72 -3.18 6.35
C ASN A 176 16.62 -1.66 6.56
N TRP A 177 15.60 -1.21 7.29
CA TRP A 177 15.30 0.21 7.40
C TRP A 177 16.19 0.96 8.39
N GLU A 178 16.87 0.25 9.30
CA GLU A 178 17.87 0.84 10.20
C GLU A 178 19.18 1.14 9.46
N THR A 179 19.68 0.18 8.68
CA THR A 179 20.94 0.29 7.94
C THR A 179 20.80 0.90 6.56
N LYS A 180 19.56 1.08 6.08
CA LYS A 180 19.20 1.55 4.73
C LYS A 180 19.74 0.66 3.61
N LYS A 181 19.86 -0.66 3.86
CA LYS A 181 20.40 -1.62 2.89
C LYS A 181 19.35 -2.59 2.40
N VAL A 182 19.40 -2.89 1.10
CA VAL A 182 18.69 -4.03 0.52
C VAL A 182 19.42 -5.31 0.91
N SER A 183 18.71 -6.25 1.52
CA SER A 183 19.26 -7.58 1.77
C SER A 183 19.47 -8.27 0.41
N THR A 184 20.74 -8.55 0.10
CA THR A 184 21.05 -9.42 -1.04
C THR A 184 20.96 -10.86 -0.55
N THR A 185 20.39 -11.74 -1.37
CA THR A 185 20.16 -13.17 -1.07
C THR A 185 21.47 -13.96 -0.79
N LYS A 186 22.62 -13.30 -0.78
CA LYS A 186 23.92 -13.83 -0.36
C LYS A 186 24.12 -13.84 1.17
N ASP A 187 23.28 -13.13 1.93
CA ASP A 187 23.24 -13.27 3.41
C ASP A 187 22.40 -14.50 3.82
N LYS A 188 22.79 -15.69 3.34
CA LYS A 188 22.24 -16.96 3.85
C LYS A 188 22.84 -17.25 5.23
N ARG A 189 22.26 -16.68 6.29
CA ARG A 189 22.23 -17.41 7.56
C ARG A 189 21.01 -18.32 7.53
N PRO A 190 21.16 -19.64 7.71
CA PRO A 190 20.03 -20.54 7.71
C PRO A 190 19.15 -20.22 8.93
N LEU A 191 17.94 -19.72 8.67
CA LEU A 191 16.89 -19.50 9.67
C LEU A 191 16.17 -20.81 10.02
N PHE A 192 16.87 -21.94 10.10
CA PHE A 192 16.30 -23.19 10.60
C PHE A 192 17.42 -24.08 11.15
N ASN A 193 17.75 -23.92 12.43
CA ASN A 193 18.26 -25.06 13.18
C ASN A 193 17.10 -26.05 13.30
N LYS A 194 17.18 -27.12 12.51
CA LYS A 194 16.46 -28.36 12.78
C LYS A 194 16.86 -28.80 14.19
N HIS A 195 15.94 -28.76 15.14
CA HIS A 195 16.03 -29.67 16.28
C HIS A 195 15.77 -31.07 15.72
N ASN A 196 16.83 -31.86 15.60
CA ASN A 196 16.71 -33.30 15.45
C ASN A 196 16.17 -33.88 16.76
N ASN A 197 15.28 -34.86 16.59
CA ASN A 197 14.87 -35.83 17.60
C ASN A 197 16.07 -36.49 18.30
#